data_AF-A0A4Q4WUI1-F1
#
_entry.id   AF-A0A4Q4WUI1-F1
#
_cell.length_a   1.000
_cell.length_b   1.000
_cell.length_c   1.000
_cell.angle_alpha   90.00
_cell.angle_beta   90.00
_cell.angle_gamma   90.00
#
_symmetry.space_group_name_H-M   'P 1'
#
loop_
_entity.id
_entity.type
_entity.pdbx_description
1 polymer ?
#
loop_
_entity_poly.entity_id
_entity_poly.type
_entity_poly.pdbx_seq_one_letter_code
_entity_poly.pdbx_strand_id
1 'polypeptide(L)'
;MDHLPLVDGARQPALSIPFVVKSASNFPYGHGEVDFISFPEHHLRELRFIHPELGPEDYLLSLAQSWLYFGTLTEFFQQPIDSNTFTRLDHNGDRLICTSALREFRSRWAASLPPRSIASASLRQRVGRRCGVLLARATWAYEQFQDMVTKGPRRSLVMFSIKVMLCSLCDTVRVMNHLLTLYSATSMIYLASIPRRERKSSHENCLRAGCCKASQIDWAAFQPLHATAGCTCEHVSVDEQQIMGQLEDGHIPLLSCTRSASGDFSIEVIQADTHKAFGTPTFYYAISHHEIVRLEHLSLVFQTLTN
;
A
#
# COMPACT_ATOMS: atom_id res chain seq x y z
N MET A 1 2.54 -1.69 12.16
CA MET A 1 2.33 -2.43 10.91
C MET A 1 3.69 -2.66 10.30
N ASP A 2 4.28 -3.81 10.61
CA ASP A 2 5.73 -4.04 10.51
C ASP A 2 6.14 -4.64 9.15
N HIS A 3 5.17 -4.80 8.25
CA HIS A 3 5.38 -5.30 6.89
C HIS A 3 5.63 -4.19 5.86
N LEU A 4 5.41 -2.93 6.25
CA LEU A 4 5.82 -1.77 5.46
C LEU A 4 7.32 -1.55 5.68
N PRO A 5 8.10 -1.22 4.63
CA PRO A 5 9.51 -0.91 4.80
C PRO A 5 9.64 0.28 5.77
N LEU A 6 10.38 0.07 6.85
CA LEU A 6 10.71 1.13 7.79
C LEU A 6 11.86 1.93 7.22
N VAL A 7 11.73 3.26 7.25
CA VAL A 7 12.84 4.17 6.98
C VAL A 7 13.88 3.96 8.08
N ASP A 8 15.16 3.85 7.72
CA ASP A 8 16.25 3.68 8.70
C ASP A 8 16.23 4.81 9.74
N GLY A 9 16.29 4.42 11.02
CA GLY A 9 16.18 5.34 12.15
C GLY A 9 14.75 5.74 12.55
N ALA A 10 13.71 5.29 11.84
CA ALA A 10 12.34 5.41 12.32
C ALA A 10 12.13 4.51 13.55
N ARG A 11 12.25 5.08 14.76
CA ARG A 11 11.52 4.53 15.90
C ARG A 11 10.05 4.71 15.54
N GLN A 12 9.40 3.65 15.09
CA GLN A 12 7.95 3.64 14.90
C GLN A 12 7.34 4.30 16.14
N PRO A 13 6.46 5.32 16.04
CA PRO A 13 5.34 5.29 16.95
C PRO A 13 4.64 3.98 16.58
N ALA A 14 4.96 2.91 17.29
CA ALA A 14 4.40 1.60 17.04
C ALA A 14 2.91 1.75 17.30
N LEU A 15 2.15 2.05 16.24
CA LEU A 15 0.71 2.20 16.32
C LEU A 15 0.23 0.90 16.95
N SER A 16 -0.20 0.99 18.21
CA SER A 16 -0.44 -0.17 19.05
C SER A 16 -1.85 -0.63 18.76
N ILE A 17 -1.96 -1.50 17.75
CA ILE A 17 -3.25 -2.00 17.30
C ILE A 17 -3.67 -3.10 18.25
N PRO A 18 -4.76 -2.94 19.01
CA PRO A 18 -5.16 -3.93 20.00
C PRO A 18 -5.60 -5.23 19.32
N PHE A 19 -5.23 -6.36 19.91
CA PHE A 19 -5.86 -7.64 19.63
C PHE A 19 -7.14 -7.74 20.44
N VAL A 20 -8.27 -7.74 19.75
CA VAL A 20 -9.63 -7.66 20.32
C VAL A 20 -10.47 -8.90 20.03
N VAL A 21 -9.92 -9.90 19.32
CA VAL A 21 -10.60 -11.18 19.09
C VAL A 21 -10.89 -11.88 20.42
N LYS A 22 -12.13 -12.35 20.56
CA LYS A 22 -12.65 -13.11 21.69
C LYS A 22 -13.19 -14.45 21.22
N SER A 23 -12.33 -15.29 20.63
CA SER A 23 -12.68 -16.64 20.18
C SER A 23 -12.26 -17.68 21.21
N ALA A 24 -13.00 -18.80 21.30
CA ALA A 24 -12.59 -19.97 22.06
C ALA A 24 -11.38 -20.70 21.45
N SER A 25 -11.04 -20.40 20.19
CA SER A 25 -9.94 -21.02 19.45
C SER A 25 -8.84 -20.02 19.13
N ASN A 26 -7.61 -20.52 18.97
CA ASN A 26 -6.50 -19.74 18.41
C ASN A 26 -6.71 -19.39 16.92
N PHE A 27 -7.69 -20.03 16.26
CA PHE A 27 -8.11 -19.76 14.89
C PHE A 27 -9.42 -18.97 14.91
N PRO A 28 -9.38 -17.64 14.76
CA PRO A 28 -10.57 -16.79 14.89
C PRO A 28 -11.59 -16.99 13.78
N TYR A 29 -11.16 -17.58 12.67
CA TYR A 29 -11.97 -17.86 11.50
C TYR A 29 -11.69 -19.29 11.02
N GLY A 30 -12.73 -20.12 10.96
CA GLY A 30 -12.66 -21.51 10.51
C GLY A 30 -12.56 -21.59 8.99
N HIS A 31 -11.38 -21.97 8.47
CA HIS A 31 -11.18 -22.13 7.03
C HIS A 31 -12.08 -23.24 6.46
N GLY A 32 -13.04 -22.88 5.60
CA GLY A 32 -13.93 -23.83 4.93
C GLY A 32 -15.09 -24.35 5.78
N GLU A 33 -15.29 -23.83 6.99
CA GLU A 33 -16.43 -24.22 7.84
C GLU A 33 -17.72 -23.46 7.48
N VAL A 34 -17.60 -22.18 7.08
CA VAL A 34 -18.72 -21.29 6.75
C VAL A 34 -18.33 -20.39 5.56
N ASP A 35 -19.29 -19.99 4.72
CA ASP A 35 -19.02 -18.97 3.68
C ASP A 35 -18.61 -17.64 4.32
N PHE A 36 -17.65 -16.98 3.70
CA PHE A 36 -17.09 -15.71 4.19
C PHE A 36 -18.16 -14.65 4.48
N ILE A 37 -19.22 -14.55 3.66
CA ILE A 37 -20.28 -13.54 3.86
C ILE A 37 -21.21 -13.92 5.01
N SER A 38 -21.44 -15.22 5.23
CA SER A 38 -22.34 -15.72 6.27
C SER A 38 -21.68 -15.82 7.66
N PHE A 39 -20.35 -15.73 7.73
CA PHE A 39 -19.58 -15.83 8.98
C PHE A 39 -20.11 -14.95 10.14
N PRO A 40 -20.46 -13.67 9.95
CA PRO A 40 -20.86 -12.80 11.05
C PRO A 40 -22.07 -13.29 11.84
N GLU A 41 -23.05 -13.88 11.16
CA GLU A 41 -24.30 -14.32 11.80
C GLU A 41 -24.04 -15.45 12.80
N HIS A 42 -23.23 -16.43 12.40
CA HIS A 42 -22.87 -17.56 13.26
C HIS A 42 -21.96 -17.11 14.40
N HIS A 43 -20.90 -16.36 14.07
CA HIS A 43 -19.90 -15.97 15.05
C HIS A 43 -20.45 -15.00 16.11
N LEU A 44 -21.37 -14.09 15.75
CA LEU A 44 -22.02 -13.23 16.74
C LEU A 44 -22.87 -14.00 17.75
N ARG A 45 -23.54 -15.09 17.32
CA ARG A 45 -24.32 -15.94 18.23
C ARG A 45 -23.40 -16.67 19.19
N GLU A 46 -22.31 -17.22 18.68
CA GLU A 46 -21.27 -17.90 19.46
C GLU A 46 -20.63 -16.93 20.48
N LEU A 47 -20.19 -15.75 20.04
CA LEU A 47 -19.59 -14.74 20.91
C LEU A 47 -20.52 -14.35 22.06
N ARG A 48 -21.81 -14.13 21.77
CA ARG A 48 -22.82 -13.80 22.79
C ARG A 48 -23.02 -14.91 23.80
N PHE A 49 -22.84 -16.16 23.39
CA PHE A 49 -22.97 -17.32 24.27
C PHE A 49 -21.73 -17.50 25.15
N ILE A 50 -20.52 -17.36 24.58
CA ILE A 50 -19.26 -17.61 25.28
C ILE A 50 -18.90 -16.43 26.22
N HIS A 51 -19.19 -15.21 25.79
CA HIS A 51 -18.77 -13.99 26.46
C HIS A 51 -19.95 -13.05 26.75
N PRO A 52 -20.96 -13.45 27.55
CA PRO A 52 -22.15 -12.64 27.83
C PRO A 52 -21.84 -11.30 28.54
N GLU A 53 -20.64 -11.17 29.12
CA GLU A 53 -20.16 -9.99 29.82
C GLU A 53 -19.70 -8.85 28.88
N LEU A 54 -19.46 -9.14 27.60
CA LEU A 54 -18.90 -8.15 26.68
C LEU A 54 -19.93 -7.09 26.29
N GLY A 55 -19.45 -5.85 26.18
CA GLY A 55 -20.25 -4.77 25.63
C GLY A 55 -20.50 -4.94 24.12
N PRO A 56 -21.55 -4.29 23.58
CA PRO A 56 -21.84 -4.30 22.15
C PRO A 56 -20.65 -3.91 21.26
N GLU A 57 -19.83 -2.93 21.69
CA GLU A 57 -18.65 -2.50 20.94
C GLU A 57 -17.58 -3.61 20.86
N ASP A 58 -17.28 -4.30 21.96
CA ASP A 58 -16.26 -5.36 21.96
C ASP A 58 -16.70 -6.56 21.12
N TYR A 59 -17.99 -6.90 21.07
CA TYR A 59 -18.49 -7.91 20.13
C TYR A 59 -18.24 -7.53 18.67
N LEU A 60 -18.55 -6.28 18.30
CA LEU A 60 -18.38 -5.81 16.94
C LEU A 60 -16.90 -5.72 16.55
N LEU A 61 -16.03 -5.27 17.46
CA LEU A 61 -14.59 -5.20 17.21
C LEU A 61 -13.95 -6.59 17.12
N SER A 62 -14.34 -7.52 18.00
CA SER A 62 -13.94 -8.94 17.93
C SER A 62 -14.37 -9.54 16.60
N LEU A 63 -15.64 -9.35 16.22
CA LEU A 63 -16.17 -9.82 14.94
C LEU A 63 -15.38 -9.24 13.77
N ALA A 64 -15.15 -7.92 13.73
CA ALA A 64 -14.42 -7.27 12.64
C ALA A 64 -13.02 -7.84 12.47
N GLN A 65 -12.30 -8.06 13.58
CA GLN A 65 -10.94 -8.58 13.54
C GLN A 65 -10.93 -10.08 13.18
N SER A 66 -11.83 -10.89 13.73
CA SER A 66 -11.97 -12.32 13.34
C SER A 66 -12.32 -12.46 11.86
N TRP A 67 -13.28 -11.68 11.37
CA TRP A 67 -13.82 -11.79 10.02
C TRP A 67 -12.97 -11.10 8.97
N LEU A 68 -12.85 -9.77 9.06
CA LEU A 68 -12.28 -8.96 7.99
C LEU A 68 -10.76 -8.94 8.02
N TYR A 69 -10.13 -9.15 9.18
CA TYR A 69 -8.68 -9.31 9.26
C TYR A 69 -8.29 -10.79 9.08
N PHE A 70 -8.59 -11.64 10.06
CA PHE A 70 -8.13 -13.03 10.04
C PHE A 70 -8.83 -13.88 8.98
N GLY A 71 -10.14 -13.72 8.78
CA GLY A 71 -10.87 -14.41 7.72
C GLY A 71 -10.38 -14.05 6.33
N THR A 72 -10.15 -12.76 6.04
CA THR A 72 -9.59 -12.35 4.74
C THR A 72 -8.22 -12.97 4.50
N LEU A 73 -7.32 -12.95 5.49
CA LEU A 73 -5.99 -13.55 5.33
C LEU A 73 -6.09 -15.08 5.15
N THR A 74 -6.97 -15.73 5.91
CA THR A 74 -7.21 -17.19 5.86
C THR A 74 -7.71 -17.61 4.49
N GLU A 75 -8.72 -16.92 3.97
CA GLU A 75 -9.27 -17.15 2.62
C GLU A 75 -8.27 -16.75 1.52
N PHE A 76 -7.48 -15.69 1.71
CA PHE A 76 -6.51 -15.26 0.70
C PHE A 76 -5.39 -16.29 0.53
N PHE A 77 -4.80 -16.73 1.64
CA PHE A 77 -3.70 -17.68 1.65
C PHE A 77 -4.15 -19.14 1.58
N GLN A 78 -5.45 -19.42 1.73
CA GLN A 78 -6.05 -20.76 1.72
C GLN A 78 -5.43 -21.71 2.74
N GLN A 79 -5.16 -21.17 3.92
CA GLN A 79 -4.66 -21.93 5.06
C GLN A 79 -5.16 -21.30 6.34
N PRO A 80 -5.46 -22.09 7.39
CA PRO A 80 -5.82 -21.58 8.70
C PRO A 80 -4.73 -20.65 9.24
N ILE A 81 -5.15 -19.54 9.86
CA ILE A 81 -4.23 -18.60 10.50
C ILE A 81 -4.41 -18.65 12.01
N ASP A 82 -3.36 -19.08 12.69
CA ASP A 82 -3.25 -18.93 14.14
C ASP A 82 -3.03 -17.45 14.46
N SER A 83 -3.96 -16.88 15.22
CA SER A 83 -3.93 -15.50 15.68
C SER A 83 -2.67 -15.15 16.47
N ASN A 84 -2.09 -16.12 17.21
CA ASN A 84 -0.87 -15.91 17.99
C ASN A 84 0.31 -15.50 17.10
N THR A 85 0.35 -16.01 15.87
CA THR A 85 1.39 -15.69 14.87
C THR A 85 1.36 -14.23 14.43
N PHE A 86 0.21 -13.57 14.55
CA PHE A 86 0.00 -12.16 14.20
C PHE A 86 -0.19 -11.30 15.45
N THR A 87 0.26 -11.76 16.62
CA THR A 87 0.22 -10.96 17.84
C THR A 87 1.58 -10.89 18.52
N ARG A 88 1.77 -9.82 19.28
CA ARG A 88 2.88 -9.65 20.22
C ARG A 88 2.36 -9.07 21.52
N LEU A 89 3.12 -9.23 22.60
CA LEU A 89 2.85 -8.54 23.85
C LEU A 89 3.55 -7.18 23.85
N ASP A 90 2.91 -6.18 24.43
CA ASP A 90 3.55 -4.91 24.76
C ASP A 90 4.23 -4.97 26.14
N HIS A 91 4.73 -3.83 26.62
CA HIS A 91 5.40 -3.74 27.92
C HIS A 91 4.44 -3.92 29.12
N ASN A 92 3.14 -3.75 28.91
CA ASN A 92 2.10 -3.94 29.92
C ASN A 92 1.52 -5.36 29.89
N GLY A 93 1.94 -6.20 28.92
CA GLY A 93 1.38 -7.53 28.72
C GLY A 93 0.13 -7.55 27.85
N ASP A 94 -0.24 -6.43 27.24
CA ASP A 94 -1.39 -6.36 26.32
C ASP A 94 -1.03 -6.97 24.97
N ARG A 95 -1.98 -7.73 24.41
CA ARG A 95 -1.82 -8.31 23.07
C ARG A 95 -2.08 -7.26 22.00
N LEU A 96 -1.12 -7.08 21.12
CA LEU A 96 -1.17 -6.20 19.97
C LEU A 96 -1.06 -6.99 18.66
N ILE A 97 -1.73 -6.52 17.61
CA ILE A 97 -1.56 -7.04 16.26
C ILE A 97 -0.16 -6.71 15.73
N CYS A 98 0.47 -7.71 15.12
CA CYS A 98 1.76 -7.64 14.45
C CYS A 98 1.63 -8.29 13.07
N THR A 99 2.34 -7.76 12.08
CA THR A 99 2.34 -8.28 10.71
C THR A 99 3.70 -8.85 10.29
N SER A 100 4.61 -9.09 11.23
CA SER A 100 5.94 -9.64 10.93
C SER A 100 5.84 -10.97 10.16
N ALA A 101 4.88 -11.82 10.53
CA ALA A 101 4.63 -13.10 9.87
C ALA A 101 4.08 -12.97 8.44
N LEU A 102 3.50 -11.83 8.05
CA LEU A 102 2.88 -11.65 6.73
C LEU A 102 3.89 -11.88 5.59
N ARG A 103 5.16 -11.53 5.82
CA ARG A 103 6.25 -11.77 4.87
C ARG A 103 6.44 -13.25 4.59
N GLU A 104 6.47 -14.07 5.65
CA GLU A 104 6.65 -15.52 5.52
C GLU A 104 5.45 -16.17 4.83
N PHE A 105 4.23 -15.79 5.22
CA PHE A 105 3.00 -16.28 4.59
C PHE A 105 2.97 -15.96 3.09
N ARG A 106 3.35 -14.74 2.71
CA ARG A 106 3.44 -14.33 1.30
C ARG A 106 4.48 -15.15 0.54
N SER A 107 5.66 -15.38 1.12
CA SER A 107 6.71 -16.18 0.50
C SER A 107 6.28 -17.64 0.31
N ARG A 108 5.69 -18.26 1.34
CA ARG A 108 5.17 -19.63 1.28
C ARG A 108 4.05 -19.77 0.27
N TRP A 109 3.12 -18.81 0.25
CA TRP A 109 2.04 -18.80 -0.73
C TRP A 109 2.56 -18.67 -2.16
N ALA A 110 3.49 -17.75 -2.40
CA ALA A 110 4.13 -17.60 -3.71
C ALA A 110 4.87 -18.87 -4.15
N ALA A 111 5.54 -19.57 -3.22
CA ALA A 111 6.21 -20.84 -3.48
C ALA A 111 5.23 -22.02 -3.71
N SER A 112 4.03 -21.97 -3.12
CA SER A 112 2.98 -22.99 -3.32
C SER A 112 2.32 -22.89 -4.69
N LEU A 113 2.43 -21.74 -5.36
CA LEU A 113 1.93 -21.58 -6.73
C LEU A 113 2.87 -22.34 -7.68
N PRO A 114 2.34 -23.17 -8.59
CA PRO A 114 3.18 -23.93 -9.50
C PRO A 114 4.07 -23.01 -10.36
N PRO A 115 5.33 -23.41 -10.64
CA PRO A 115 6.24 -22.66 -11.50
C PRO A 115 5.57 -22.33 -12.84
N ARG A 116 5.85 -21.14 -13.38
CA ARG A 116 5.18 -20.65 -14.61
C ARG A 116 5.41 -21.56 -15.83
N SER A 117 6.46 -22.38 -15.83
CA SER A 117 6.74 -23.42 -16.85
C SER A 117 5.74 -24.58 -16.84
N ILE A 118 5.05 -24.81 -15.72
CA ILE A 118 4.11 -25.92 -15.51
C ILE A 118 2.67 -25.39 -15.34
N ALA A 119 2.50 -24.19 -14.78
CA ALA A 119 1.19 -23.60 -14.55
C ALA A 119 0.53 -23.13 -15.86
N SER A 120 -0.66 -23.65 -16.16
CA SER A 120 -1.48 -23.15 -17.27
C SER A 120 -1.90 -21.69 -17.03
N ALA A 121 -2.11 -20.93 -18.10
CA ALA A 121 -2.69 -19.58 -18.01
C ALA A 121 -4.03 -19.57 -17.25
N SER A 122 -4.81 -20.66 -17.39
CA SER A 122 -6.10 -20.85 -16.73
C SER A 122 -6.02 -21.00 -15.20
N LEU A 123 -4.95 -21.60 -14.65
CA LEU A 123 -4.78 -21.72 -13.20
C LEU A 123 -4.49 -20.36 -12.56
N ARG A 124 -3.60 -19.56 -13.17
CA ARG A 124 -3.26 -18.22 -12.67
C ARG A 124 -4.45 -17.26 -12.73
N GLN A 125 -5.20 -17.30 -13.83
CA GLN A 125 -6.42 -16.52 -13.97
C GLN A 125 -7.48 -16.91 -12.93
N ARG A 126 -7.55 -18.21 -12.57
CA ARG A 126 -8.44 -18.70 -11.50
C ARG A 126 -8.02 -18.17 -10.13
N VAL A 127 -6.73 -18.20 -9.79
CA VAL A 127 -6.21 -17.65 -8.53
C VAL A 127 -6.45 -16.14 -8.46
N GLY A 128 -6.11 -15.40 -9.52
CA GLY A 128 -6.34 -13.95 -9.61
C GLY A 128 -7.81 -13.58 -9.49
N ARG A 129 -8.71 -14.30 -10.19
CA ARG A 129 -10.16 -14.09 -10.08
C ARG A 129 -10.68 -14.38 -8.68
N ARG A 130 -10.26 -15.49 -8.06
CA ARG A 130 -10.69 -15.84 -6.69
C ARG A 130 -10.24 -14.78 -5.68
N CYS A 131 -8.96 -14.40 -5.69
CA CYS A 131 -8.44 -13.37 -4.80
C CYS A 131 -9.13 -12.02 -5.04
N GLY A 132 -9.39 -11.65 -6.30
CA GLY A 132 -10.13 -10.44 -6.64
C GLY A 132 -11.56 -10.42 -6.10
N VAL A 133 -12.30 -11.54 -6.26
CA VAL A 133 -13.67 -11.68 -5.74
C VAL A 133 -13.69 -11.62 -4.20
N LEU A 134 -12.75 -12.30 -3.54
CA LEU A 134 -12.61 -12.25 -2.08
C LEU A 134 -12.36 -10.81 -1.60
N LEU A 135 -11.40 -10.11 -2.20
CA LEU A 135 -11.03 -8.76 -1.78
C LEU A 135 -12.16 -7.76 -2.06
N ALA A 136 -12.91 -7.92 -3.15
CA ALA A 136 -14.11 -7.12 -3.42
C ALA A 136 -15.18 -7.35 -2.33
N ARG A 137 -15.44 -8.61 -1.98
CA ARG A 137 -16.38 -8.98 -0.90
C ARG A 137 -15.95 -8.43 0.46
N ALA A 138 -14.67 -8.56 0.81
CA ALA A 138 -14.13 -8.07 2.08
C ALA A 138 -14.11 -6.54 2.15
N THR A 139 -13.83 -5.86 1.05
CA THR A 139 -13.89 -4.38 0.97
C THR A 139 -15.32 -3.89 1.10
N TRP A 140 -16.26 -4.50 0.39
CA TRP A 140 -17.68 -4.19 0.54
C TRP A 140 -18.17 -4.42 1.97
N ALA A 141 -17.83 -5.57 2.56
CA ALA A 141 -18.19 -5.89 3.94
C ALA A 141 -17.59 -4.88 4.94
N TYR A 142 -16.34 -4.45 4.72
CA TYR A 142 -15.70 -3.40 5.51
C TYR A 142 -16.47 -2.08 5.44
N GLU A 143 -16.90 -1.67 4.25
CA GLU A 143 -17.64 -0.42 4.06
C GLU A 143 -19.02 -0.44 4.71
N GLN A 144 -19.71 -1.57 4.69
CA GLN A 144 -20.97 -1.73 5.43
C GLN A 144 -20.73 -1.78 6.94
N PHE A 145 -19.66 -2.44 7.37
CA PHE A 145 -19.38 -2.66 8.79
C PHE A 145 -18.86 -1.43 9.50
N GLN A 146 -18.04 -0.59 8.84
CA GLN A 146 -17.48 0.61 9.46
C GLN A 146 -18.58 1.53 10.00
N ASP A 147 -19.72 1.63 9.31
CA ASP A 147 -20.80 2.54 9.70
C ASP A 147 -21.61 2.03 10.90
N MET A 148 -21.51 0.73 11.23
CA MET A 148 -22.22 0.11 12.34
C MET A 148 -21.51 0.24 13.69
N VAL A 149 -20.20 0.47 13.72
CA VAL A 149 -19.41 0.49 14.97
C VAL A 149 -19.38 1.89 15.58
N THR A 150 -19.62 1.99 16.90
CA THR A 150 -19.61 3.24 17.67
C THR A 150 -18.28 3.98 17.58
N LYS A 151 -18.33 5.32 17.53
CA LYS A 151 -17.12 6.14 17.39
C LYS A 151 -16.25 6.02 18.65
N GLY A 152 -15.00 5.58 18.49
CA GLY A 152 -14.02 5.43 19.57
C GLY A 152 -12.59 5.20 19.05
N PRO A 153 -11.56 5.48 19.86
CA PRO A 153 -10.16 5.35 19.43
C PRO A 153 -9.79 3.89 19.12
N ARG A 154 -10.31 2.91 19.89
CA ARG A 154 -10.09 1.47 19.64
C ARG A 154 -10.66 1.04 18.29
N ARG A 155 -11.90 1.45 17.96
CA ARG A 155 -12.50 1.24 16.63
C ARG A 155 -11.59 1.77 15.53
N SER A 156 -11.15 3.02 15.63
CA SER A 156 -10.35 3.65 14.58
C SER A 156 -9.08 2.85 14.30
N LEU A 157 -8.40 2.34 15.34
CA LEU A 157 -7.20 1.51 15.19
C LEU A 157 -7.50 0.16 14.53
N VAL A 158 -8.54 -0.55 14.98
CA VAL A 158 -8.91 -1.86 14.44
C VAL A 158 -9.34 -1.72 12.97
N MET A 159 -10.23 -0.78 12.66
CA MET A 159 -10.71 -0.55 11.30
C MET A 159 -9.60 -0.03 10.38
N PHE A 160 -8.69 0.80 10.89
CA PHE A 160 -7.51 1.21 10.14
C PHE A 160 -6.61 0.01 9.81
N SER A 161 -6.38 -0.88 10.77
CA SER A 161 -5.57 -2.09 10.57
C SER A 161 -6.12 -2.99 9.45
N ILE A 162 -7.45 -3.18 9.43
CA ILE A 162 -8.16 -3.96 8.42
C ILE A 162 -8.01 -3.29 7.06
N LYS A 163 -8.24 -1.97 6.98
CA LYS A 163 -8.15 -1.22 5.72
C LYS A 163 -6.74 -1.29 5.13
N VAL A 164 -5.71 -1.08 5.94
CA VAL A 164 -4.31 -1.19 5.50
C VAL A 164 -4.03 -2.60 5.00
N MET A 165 -4.46 -3.64 5.72
CA MET A 165 -4.29 -5.02 5.29
C MET A 165 -5.01 -5.30 3.94
N LEU A 166 -6.25 -4.84 3.77
CA LEU A 166 -7.00 -5.00 2.51
C LEU A 166 -6.29 -4.32 1.34
N CYS A 167 -5.82 -3.07 1.53
CA CYS A 167 -5.05 -2.35 0.52
C CYS A 167 -3.77 -3.11 0.15
N SER A 168 -3.01 -3.59 1.14
CA SER A 168 -1.78 -4.37 0.91
C SER A 168 -2.03 -5.65 0.08
N LEU A 169 -3.15 -6.34 0.31
CA LEU A 169 -3.52 -7.53 -0.47
C LEU A 169 -3.99 -7.17 -1.88
N CYS A 170 -4.79 -6.10 -2.02
CA CYS A 170 -5.21 -5.56 -3.31
C CYS A 170 -4.01 -5.20 -4.20
N ASP A 171 -3.03 -4.49 -3.64
CA ASP A 171 -1.81 -4.12 -4.35
C ASP A 171 -0.99 -5.36 -4.71
N THR A 172 -0.92 -6.36 -3.82
CA THR A 172 -0.26 -7.64 -4.13
C THR A 172 -0.90 -8.32 -5.34
N VAL A 173 -2.24 -8.35 -5.43
CA VAL A 173 -2.95 -8.94 -6.58
C VAL A 173 -2.79 -8.10 -7.85
N ARG A 174 -2.85 -6.76 -7.75
CA ARG A 174 -2.65 -5.85 -8.89
C ARG A 174 -1.24 -5.98 -9.46
N VAL A 175 -0.23 -5.91 -8.60
CA VAL A 175 1.18 -6.09 -8.98
C VAL A 175 1.36 -7.47 -9.60
N MET A 176 0.78 -8.53 -9.01
CA MET A 176 0.83 -9.86 -9.60
C MET A 176 0.19 -9.88 -11.00
N ASN A 177 -1.01 -9.35 -11.18
CA ASN A 177 -1.69 -9.33 -12.48
C ASN A 177 -0.94 -8.49 -13.52
N HIS A 178 -0.49 -7.28 -13.15
CA HIS A 178 0.21 -6.35 -14.04
C HIS A 178 1.58 -6.90 -14.49
N LEU A 179 2.34 -7.47 -13.54
CA LEU A 179 3.62 -8.08 -13.87
C LEU A 179 3.46 -9.37 -14.69
N LEU A 180 2.37 -10.11 -14.49
CA LEU A 180 2.04 -11.27 -15.31
C LEU A 180 1.65 -10.89 -16.75
N THR A 181 1.03 -9.72 -16.96
CA THR A 181 0.66 -9.24 -18.31
C THR A 181 1.84 -8.67 -19.09
N LEU A 182 2.83 -8.07 -18.41
CA LEU A 182 3.89 -7.32 -19.08
C LEU A 182 5.22 -8.05 -19.19
N TYR A 183 5.55 -8.93 -18.23
CA TYR A 183 6.92 -9.45 -18.11
C TYR A 183 6.98 -10.98 -18.13
N SER A 184 8.01 -11.51 -18.79
CA SER A 184 8.36 -12.92 -18.75
C SER A 184 8.82 -13.32 -17.33
N ALA A 185 8.70 -14.61 -16.98
CA ALA A 185 9.12 -15.11 -15.65
C ALA A 185 10.59 -14.78 -15.33
N THR A 186 11.46 -14.80 -16.34
CA THR A 186 12.88 -14.48 -16.22
C THR A 186 13.09 -13.02 -15.83
N SER A 187 12.35 -12.09 -16.44
CA SER A 187 12.41 -10.66 -16.11
C SER A 187 11.94 -10.41 -14.68
N MET A 188 10.94 -11.16 -14.22
CA MET A 188 10.41 -11.07 -12.87
C MET A 188 11.37 -11.61 -11.80
N ILE A 189 11.99 -12.76 -12.05
CA ILE A 189 13.02 -13.31 -11.17
C ILE A 189 14.22 -12.38 -11.15
N TYR A 190 14.64 -11.87 -12.30
CA TYR A 190 15.70 -10.88 -12.41
C TYR A 190 15.40 -9.65 -11.55
N LEU A 191 14.25 -8.99 -11.74
CA LEU A 191 13.83 -7.81 -10.98
C LEU A 191 13.70 -8.08 -9.47
N ALA A 192 13.14 -9.23 -9.08
CA ALA A 192 13.00 -9.63 -7.69
C ALA A 192 14.33 -10.02 -7.03
N SER A 193 15.30 -10.45 -7.84
CA SER A 193 16.65 -10.82 -7.41
C SER A 193 17.63 -9.65 -7.49
N ILE A 194 17.22 -8.47 -7.95
CA ILE A 194 18.03 -7.25 -7.85
C ILE A 194 18.23 -7.00 -6.35
N PRO A 195 19.48 -7.09 -5.85
CA PRO A 195 19.76 -6.82 -4.46
C PRO A 195 19.31 -5.39 -4.15
N ARG A 196 18.38 -5.22 -3.21
CA ARG A 196 18.09 -3.90 -2.67
C ARG A 196 19.33 -3.47 -1.92
N ARG A 197 20.12 -2.60 -2.53
CA ARG A 197 21.33 -2.07 -1.91
C ARG A 197 20.90 -1.31 -0.66
N GLU A 198 21.24 -1.85 0.51
CA GLU A 198 21.09 -1.12 1.77
C GLU A 198 21.91 0.17 1.63
N ARG A 199 21.23 1.31 1.63
CA ARG A 199 21.90 2.61 1.63
C ARG A 199 22.51 2.78 3.02
N LYS A 200 23.82 2.60 3.13
CA LYS A 200 24.60 2.99 4.32
C LYS A 200 24.68 4.52 4.38
N SER A 201 23.56 5.19 4.62
CA SER A 201 23.52 6.63 4.81
C SER A 201 23.72 6.95 6.28
N SER A 202 24.75 7.72 6.63
CA SER A 202 25.01 8.16 8.00
C SER A 202 24.02 9.24 8.43
N HIS A 203 23.35 9.06 9.57
CA HIS A 203 22.38 10.01 10.12
C HIS A 203 22.99 10.99 11.14
N GLU A 204 24.32 11.11 11.20
CA GLU A 204 25.06 11.92 12.18
C GLU A 204 24.67 13.41 12.13
N ASN A 205 24.25 13.90 10.96
CA ASN A 205 23.86 15.31 10.72
C ASN A 205 22.34 15.56 10.74
N CYS A 206 21.53 14.57 11.12
CA CYS A 206 20.08 14.73 11.22
C CYS A 206 19.69 15.26 12.62
N LEU A 207 18.94 16.37 12.66
CA LEU A 207 18.36 16.89 13.91
C LEU A 207 17.18 16.01 14.35
N ARG A 208 16.96 15.86 15.66
CA ARG A 208 15.96 14.94 16.24
C ARG A 208 14.55 15.12 15.63
N ALA A 209 13.87 13.98 15.48
CA ALA A 209 12.46 13.78 15.12
C ALA A 209 11.93 14.62 13.93
N GLY A 210 12.02 14.06 12.73
CA GLY A 210 11.27 14.54 11.55
C GLY A 210 12.09 15.24 10.48
N CYS A 211 13.38 15.51 10.70
CA CYS A 211 14.24 16.22 9.75
C CYS A 211 15.41 15.34 9.29
N CYS A 212 15.12 14.29 8.51
CA CYS A 212 16.17 13.50 7.86
C CYS A 212 16.80 14.30 6.71
N LYS A 213 18.09 14.64 6.82
CA LYS A 213 18.87 15.30 5.76
C LYS A 213 19.63 14.33 4.86
N ALA A 214 19.63 13.03 5.17
CA ALA A 214 20.47 12.03 4.48
C ALA A 214 20.16 11.85 2.98
N SER A 215 18.93 12.17 2.56
CA SER A 215 18.50 12.16 1.16
C SER A 215 18.17 13.56 0.64
N GLN A 216 18.45 14.61 1.42
CA GLN A 216 18.28 15.99 0.99
C GLN A 216 19.55 16.46 0.31
N ILE A 217 19.40 17.03 -0.88
CA ILE A 217 20.48 17.75 -1.54
C ILE A 217 20.71 19.02 -0.73
N ASP A 218 21.89 19.14 -0.12
CA ASP A 218 22.34 20.42 0.42
C ASP A 218 22.64 21.34 -0.76
N TRP A 219 21.66 22.14 -1.17
CA TRP A 219 21.79 23.07 -2.29
C TRP A 219 22.93 24.07 -2.14
N ALA A 220 23.41 24.32 -0.91
CA ALA A 220 24.58 25.18 -0.68
C ALA A 220 25.91 24.46 -1.00
N ALA A 221 25.94 23.13 -0.87
CA ALA A 221 27.13 22.30 -1.13
C ALA A 221 27.06 21.53 -2.46
N PHE A 222 25.89 21.43 -3.07
CA PHE A 222 25.66 20.68 -4.30
C PHE A 222 26.14 21.46 -5.53
N GLN A 223 27.14 20.89 -6.20
CA GLN A 223 27.58 21.36 -7.52
C GLN A 223 27.12 20.37 -8.59
N PRO A 224 26.23 20.77 -9.52
CA PRO A 224 25.85 19.91 -10.63
C PRO A 224 27.07 19.69 -11.54
N LEU A 225 27.35 18.44 -11.89
CA LEU A 225 28.40 18.10 -12.85
C LEU A 225 27.85 18.21 -14.27
N HIS A 226 28.61 18.85 -15.16
CA HIS A 226 28.33 18.78 -16.59
C HIS A 226 28.60 17.37 -17.14
N ALA A 227 27.91 17.01 -18.22
CA ALA A 227 28.06 15.71 -18.88
C ALA A 227 29.49 15.48 -19.43
N THR A 228 30.23 16.56 -19.72
CA THR A 228 31.59 16.54 -20.21
C THR A 228 32.50 17.43 -19.36
N ALA A 229 33.71 16.95 -19.09
CA ALA A 229 34.71 17.72 -18.34
C ALA A 229 35.13 18.98 -19.14
N GLY A 230 35.06 20.15 -18.51
CA GLY A 230 35.41 21.43 -19.14
C GLY A 230 34.27 22.11 -19.92
N CYS A 231 33.04 21.59 -19.84
CA CYS A 231 31.88 22.29 -20.40
C CYS A 231 31.59 23.59 -19.62
N THR A 232 31.17 24.62 -20.34
CA THR A 232 30.79 25.93 -19.77
C THR A 232 29.34 26.29 -20.04
N CYS A 233 28.49 25.29 -20.36
CA CYS A 233 27.08 25.57 -20.64
C CYS A 233 26.36 26.09 -19.38
N GLU A 234 25.51 27.08 -19.59
CA GLU A 234 24.70 27.70 -18.54
C GLU A 234 23.65 26.73 -18.02
N HIS A 235 23.26 26.93 -16.75
CA HIS A 235 22.18 26.17 -16.16
C HIS A 235 20.84 26.64 -16.74
N VAL A 236 20.11 25.73 -17.39
CA VAL A 236 18.77 26.04 -17.91
C VAL A 236 17.76 25.77 -16.80
N SER A 237 17.24 26.83 -16.18
CA SER A 237 16.19 26.78 -15.16
C SER A 237 14.83 27.18 -15.74
N VAL A 238 13.78 26.81 -15.02
CA VAL A 238 12.39 27.17 -15.35
C VAL A 238 11.91 28.19 -14.32
N ASP A 239 10.99 29.07 -14.70
CA ASP A 239 10.35 29.97 -13.76
C ASP A 239 9.46 29.17 -12.78
N GLU A 240 9.94 29.04 -11.54
CA GLU A 240 9.23 28.34 -10.47
C GLU A 240 7.87 29.00 -10.17
N GLN A 241 7.73 30.32 -10.33
CA GLN A 241 6.47 31.01 -10.07
C GLN A 241 5.40 30.59 -11.07
N GLN A 242 5.78 30.35 -12.32
CA GLN A 242 4.87 29.87 -13.35
C GLN A 242 4.40 28.43 -13.09
N ILE A 243 5.28 27.57 -12.57
CA ILE A 243 4.92 26.20 -12.16
C ILE A 243 3.96 26.24 -10.97
N MET A 244 4.27 27.04 -9.96
CA MET A 244 3.45 27.15 -8.75
C MET A 244 2.07 27.72 -9.05
N GLY A 245 1.97 28.75 -9.90
CA GLY A 245 0.69 29.32 -10.31
C GLY A 245 -0.24 28.28 -10.98
N GLN A 246 0.30 27.46 -11.89
CA GLN A 246 -0.50 26.40 -12.52
C GLN A 246 -0.99 25.33 -11.52
N LEU A 247 -0.17 24.99 -10.52
CA LEU A 247 -0.55 24.02 -9.49
C LEU A 247 -1.63 24.59 -8.55
N GLU A 248 -1.54 25.87 -8.18
CA GLU A 248 -2.54 26.56 -7.36
C GLU A 248 -3.90 26.64 -8.06
N ASP A 249 -3.91 26.81 -9.38
CA ASP A 249 -5.11 26.81 -10.22
C ASP A 249 -5.66 25.40 -10.52
N GLY A 250 -5.05 24.34 -9.96
CA GLY A 250 -5.48 22.96 -10.13
C GLY A 250 -5.15 22.36 -11.51
N HIS A 251 -4.24 22.99 -12.25
CA HIS A 251 -3.75 22.50 -13.53
C HIS A 251 -2.50 21.61 -13.36
N ILE A 252 -2.19 20.82 -14.39
CA ILE A 252 -0.98 19.99 -14.43
C ILE A 252 0.07 20.73 -15.28
N PRO A 253 1.13 21.29 -14.68
CA PRO A 253 2.22 21.88 -15.43
C PRO A 253 3.06 20.82 -16.12
N LEU A 254 3.42 21.08 -17.36
CA LEU A 254 4.33 20.28 -18.17
C LEU A 254 5.54 21.12 -18.56
N LEU A 255 6.68 20.48 -18.73
CA LEU A 255 7.89 21.11 -19.24
C LEU A 255 8.04 20.76 -20.72
N SER A 256 8.00 21.79 -21.57
CA SER A 256 8.34 21.68 -22.99
C SER A 256 9.82 21.93 -23.17
N CYS A 257 10.56 20.89 -23.57
CA CYS A 257 11.99 20.98 -23.82
C CYS A 257 12.25 21.07 -25.33
N THR A 258 12.75 22.21 -25.80
CA THR A 258 13.06 22.42 -27.21
C THR A 258 14.56 22.65 -27.39
N ARG A 259 15.12 22.02 -28.43
CA ARG A 259 16.51 22.22 -28.83
C ARG A 259 16.53 22.89 -30.20
N SER A 260 17.11 24.09 -30.27
CA SER A 260 17.30 24.82 -31.51
C SER A 260 18.30 24.12 -32.43
N ALA A 261 18.20 24.39 -33.73
CA ALA A 261 19.19 23.94 -34.71
C ALA A 261 20.60 24.50 -34.45
N SER A 262 20.72 25.62 -33.74
CA SER A 262 22.00 26.19 -33.25
C SER A 262 22.59 25.42 -32.06
N GLY A 263 21.84 24.49 -31.46
CA GLY A 263 22.25 23.73 -30.27
C GLY A 263 21.73 24.31 -28.94
N ASP A 264 21.14 25.50 -28.96
CA ASP A 264 20.55 26.13 -27.77
C ASP A 264 19.37 25.32 -27.24
N PHE A 265 19.27 25.20 -25.91
CA PHE A 265 18.25 24.42 -25.23
C PHE A 265 17.37 25.34 -24.40
N SER A 266 16.05 25.30 -24.64
CA SER A 266 15.05 26.07 -23.91
C SER A 266 14.04 25.15 -23.25
N ILE A 267 13.62 25.52 -22.04
CA ILE A 267 12.57 24.85 -21.29
C ILE A 267 11.46 25.86 -20.99
N GLU A 268 10.22 25.52 -21.30
CA GLU A 268 9.05 26.35 -21.04
C GLU A 268 7.99 25.57 -20.27
N VAL A 269 7.26 26.24 -19.37
CA VAL A 269 6.10 25.64 -18.69
C VAL A 269 4.87 25.77 -19.59
N ILE A 270 4.31 24.63 -19.98
CA ILE A 270 3.04 24.57 -20.72
C ILE A 270 2.01 23.84 -19.86
N GLN A 271 0.75 24.18 -20.01
CA GLN A 271 -0.34 23.47 -19.35
C GLN A 271 -0.65 22.16 -20.08
N ALA A 272 -0.96 21.09 -19.34
CA ALA A 272 -1.48 19.88 -19.95
C ALA A 272 -2.80 20.15 -20.68
N ASP A 273 -2.80 19.94 -21.99
CA ASP A 273 -3.98 20.16 -22.82
C ASP A 273 -4.95 19.00 -22.62
N THR A 274 -6.14 19.28 -22.07
CA THR A 274 -7.15 18.26 -21.78
C THR A 274 -7.90 17.81 -23.03
N HIS A 275 -7.73 18.48 -24.17
CA HIS A 275 -8.46 18.14 -25.40
C HIS A 275 -7.64 18.27 -26.70
N LYS A 276 -7.24 17.11 -27.25
CA LYS A 276 -6.90 16.85 -28.67
C LYS A 276 -5.83 17.75 -29.30
N ALA A 277 -4.56 17.42 -29.07
CA ALA A 277 -3.55 17.55 -30.10
C ALA A 277 -3.42 16.20 -30.85
N PHE A 278 -3.79 16.17 -32.13
CA PHE A 278 -3.56 15.07 -33.10
C PHE A 278 -4.42 13.79 -33.04
N GLY A 279 -5.57 13.79 -32.34
CA GLY A 279 -6.49 12.64 -32.41
C GLY A 279 -5.99 11.36 -31.71
N THR A 280 -4.86 11.43 -31.03
CA THR A 280 -4.36 10.40 -30.10
C THR A 280 -4.35 10.97 -28.68
N PRO A 281 -4.79 10.20 -27.66
CA PRO A 281 -4.67 10.64 -26.27
C PRO A 281 -3.18 10.77 -25.90
N THR A 282 -2.78 11.98 -25.50
CA THR A 282 -1.42 12.26 -25.04
C THR A 282 -1.29 11.80 -23.59
N PHE A 283 -0.46 10.79 -23.35
CA PHE A 283 -0.19 10.30 -22.00
C PHE A 283 0.99 11.07 -21.41
N TYR A 284 0.76 11.79 -20.31
CA TYR A 284 1.82 12.44 -19.55
C TYR A 284 2.25 11.53 -18.40
N TYR A 285 3.57 11.34 -18.25
CA TYR A 285 4.15 10.60 -17.13
C TYR A 285 4.72 11.60 -16.12
N ALA A 286 4.13 11.64 -14.93
CA ALA A 286 4.73 12.39 -13.83
C ALA A 286 6.00 11.66 -13.37
N ILE A 287 7.16 12.33 -13.48
CA ILE A 287 8.42 11.86 -12.91
C ILE A 287 8.65 12.65 -11.63
N SER A 288 8.30 12.07 -10.48
CA SER A 288 8.71 12.61 -9.18
C SER A 288 9.96 11.88 -8.69
N HIS A 289 11.03 12.64 -8.44
CA HIS A 289 12.20 12.17 -7.70
C HIS A 289 12.14 12.53 -6.20
N HIS A 290 10.96 12.89 -5.68
CA HIS A 290 10.75 13.12 -4.25
C HIS A 290 9.77 12.08 -3.67
N GLU A 291 10.30 11.14 -2.89
CA GLU A 291 9.54 10.57 -1.78
C GLU A 291 9.31 11.69 -0.76
N ILE A 292 8.07 12.16 -0.62
CA ILE A 292 7.50 12.65 0.64
C ILE A 292 5.97 12.69 0.52
N VAL A 293 5.35 11.90 1.39
CA VAL A 293 4.12 12.16 2.16
C VAL A 293 3.31 13.41 1.76
N ARG A 294 2.13 13.20 1.19
CA ARG A 294 0.87 13.78 1.71
C ARG A 294 -0.35 12.97 1.25
N LEU A 295 -0.98 12.34 2.23
CA LEU A 295 -2.36 11.88 2.22
C LEU A 295 -3.26 13.11 2.23
N GLU A 296 -4.01 13.32 1.16
CA GLU A 296 -5.27 14.07 1.03
C GLU A 296 -5.39 14.43 -0.45
N HIS A 297 -6.28 13.76 -1.20
CA HIS A 297 -6.81 14.09 -2.55
C HIS A 297 -7.29 12.86 -3.35
N LEU A 298 -7.30 11.65 -2.77
CA LEU A 298 -7.92 10.47 -3.41
C LEU A 298 -9.46 10.43 -3.33
N SER A 299 -10.13 11.56 -3.13
CA SER A 299 -11.60 11.65 -3.07
C SER A 299 -12.28 12.04 -4.39
N LEU A 300 -11.55 12.31 -5.48
CA LEU A 300 -12.15 12.90 -6.70
C LEU A 300 -12.11 12.04 -7.98
N VAL A 301 -11.62 10.80 -7.93
CA VAL A 301 -11.52 9.93 -9.14
C VAL A 301 -12.62 8.86 -9.22
N PHE A 302 -13.55 8.79 -8.27
CA PHE A 302 -14.62 7.77 -8.27
C PHE A 302 -16.02 8.25 -8.71
N GLN A 303 -16.18 9.48 -9.22
CA GLN A 303 -17.50 10.00 -9.64
C GLN A 303 -17.82 9.95 -11.15
N THR A 304 -16.98 9.35 -11.99
CA THR A 304 -17.21 9.33 -13.45
C THR A 304 -17.49 7.95 -14.07
N LEU A 305 -17.90 6.96 -13.25
CA LEU A 305 -18.32 5.64 -13.75
C LEU A 305 -19.75 5.25 -13.38
N THR A 306 -20.61 6.22 -13.07
CA THR A 306 -22.06 6.04 -12.99
C THR A 306 -22.76 7.19 -13.68
N ASN A 307 -22.92 7.07 -15.00
CA ASN A 307 -24.06 7.56 -15.76
C ASN A 307 -24.38 6.50 -16.82
#